data_AF-A0A8T3PZY4-F1
#
_entry.id   AF-A0A8T3PZY4-F1
#
_cell.length_a   1.000
_cell.length_b   1.000
_cell.length_c   1.000
_cell.angle_alpha   90.00
_cell.angle_beta   90.00
_cell.angle_gamma   90.00
#
_symmetry.space_group_name_H-M   'P 1'
#
loop_
_entity.id
_entity.type
_entity.pdbx_description
1 polymer ?
#
loop_
_entity_poly.entity_id
_entity_poly.type
_entity_poly.pdbx_seq_one_letter_code
_entity_poly.pdbx_strand_id
1 'polypeptide(L)'
;MSTYPAYRPRGGVNRLLGWADDFMSWFLYGHETWLVAVLKGVPLFLFVYFLLTYIPNYVYYLLTVELPFLRFSDDVGFLVANGVAGGNFALIIVLAIGIQAARGRRGFGWSLIRIFVMLNYLFVVLLLIPLLAFNLAGGSFWPVRIPIQAVAFGLMVAGLGAAACVYLY
;
A
#
# COMPACT_ATOMS: atom_id res chain seq x y z
N MET A 1 16.18 13.74 -18.34
CA MET A 1 15.25 13.57 -19.48
C MET A 1 14.62 12.19 -19.37
N SER A 2 13.28 12.11 -19.28
CA SER A 2 12.57 10.82 -19.34
C SER A 2 12.59 10.30 -20.79
N THR A 3 12.97 9.05 -20.99
CA THR A 3 13.02 8.36 -22.30
C THR A 3 11.66 7.86 -22.77
N TYR A 4 10.57 8.17 -22.05
CA TYR A 4 9.22 7.72 -22.39
C TYR A 4 8.40 8.88 -22.99
N PRO A 5 7.69 8.67 -24.12
CA PRO A 5 7.05 9.77 -24.86
C PRO A 5 5.92 10.44 -24.04
N ALA A 6 5.93 11.72 -23.68
CA ALA A 6 4.82 12.27 -22.87
C ALA A 6 3.43 12.09 -23.56
N TYR A 7 2.48 11.37 -22.92
CA TYR A 7 1.10 11.29 -23.42
C TYR A 7 0.39 12.61 -23.07
N ARG A 8 -0.33 13.22 -24.02
CA ARG A 8 -1.09 14.46 -23.80
C ARG A 8 -2.59 14.20 -23.91
N PRO A 9 -3.27 13.87 -22.80
CA PRO A 9 -4.70 13.63 -22.80
C PRO A 9 -5.50 14.94 -23.05
N ARG A 10 -6.62 14.85 -23.76
CA ARG A 10 -7.61 15.93 -23.91
C ARG A 10 -8.72 15.76 -22.86
N GLY A 11 -8.95 16.78 -22.03
CA GLY A 11 -9.96 16.79 -20.95
C GLY A 11 -9.40 16.60 -19.53
N GLY A 12 -10.08 17.12 -18.50
CA GLY A 12 -9.57 17.23 -17.12
C GLY A 12 -9.27 15.90 -16.41
N VAL A 13 -10.23 14.95 -16.42
CA VAL A 13 -10.04 13.62 -15.79
C VAL A 13 -8.98 12.81 -16.55
N ASN A 14 -9.03 12.84 -17.88
CA ASN A 14 -8.02 12.21 -18.73
C ASN A 14 -6.62 12.79 -18.46
N ARG A 15 -6.52 14.10 -18.19
CA ARG A 15 -5.27 14.76 -17.80
C ARG A 15 -4.76 14.21 -16.48
N LEU A 16 -5.58 14.14 -15.43
CA LEU A 16 -5.14 13.62 -14.14
C LEU A 16 -4.65 12.16 -14.23
N LEU A 17 -5.38 11.31 -14.97
CA LEU A 17 -4.98 9.92 -15.22
C LEU A 17 -3.67 9.82 -16.02
N GLY A 18 -3.49 10.64 -17.05
CA GLY A 18 -2.25 10.69 -17.82
C GLY A 18 -1.06 11.15 -16.98
N TRP A 19 -1.26 12.13 -16.12
CA TRP A 19 -0.22 12.61 -15.19
C TRP A 19 0.16 11.55 -14.16
N ALA A 20 -0.83 10.85 -13.59
CA ALA A 20 -0.57 9.72 -12.69
C ALA A 20 0.19 8.60 -13.42
N ASP A 21 -0.15 8.30 -14.67
CA ASP A 21 0.50 7.25 -15.45
C ASP A 21 1.95 7.59 -15.81
N ASP A 22 2.21 8.83 -16.21
CA ASP A 22 3.56 9.34 -16.50
C ASP A 22 4.42 9.40 -15.22
N PHE A 23 3.85 9.89 -14.11
CA PHE A 23 4.50 9.88 -12.80
C PHE A 23 4.86 8.46 -12.40
N MET A 24 3.93 7.50 -12.47
CA MET A 24 4.18 6.11 -12.09
C MET A 24 5.18 5.42 -13.02
N SER A 25 5.23 5.80 -14.29
CA SER A 25 6.25 5.29 -15.21
C SER A 25 7.65 5.77 -14.81
N TRP A 26 7.79 7.03 -14.41
CA TRP A 26 9.04 7.54 -13.84
C TRP A 26 9.33 6.91 -12.45
N PHE A 27 8.33 6.84 -11.59
CA PHE A 27 8.47 6.32 -10.24
C PHE A 27 8.79 4.83 -10.23
N LEU A 28 8.36 4.03 -11.20
CA LEU A 28 8.67 2.60 -11.24
C LEU A 28 9.93 2.27 -12.03
N TYR A 29 10.25 3.05 -13.08
CA TYR A 29 11.29 2.67 -14.04
C TYR A 29 12.32 3.76 -14.36
N GLY A 30 12.15 4.96 -13.81
CA GLY A 30 13.06 6.08 -13.98
C GLY A 30 14.38 5.90 -13.23
N HIS A 31 15.32 6.81 -13.47
CA HIS A 31 16.60 6.80 -12.76
C HIS A 31 16.39 7.10 -11.27
N GLU A 32 17.00 6.27 -10.41
CA GLU A 32 16.81 6.35 -8.97
C GLU A 32 18.00 7.04 -8.29
N THR A 33 17.69 7.92 -7.34
CA THR A 33 18.63 8.34 -6.29
C THR A 33 18.42 7.45 -5.06
N TRP A 34 19.39 7.44 -4.13
CA TRP A 34 19.26 6.70 -2.88
C TRP A 34 18.00 7.07 -2.10
N LEU A 35 17.62 8.36 -2.10
CA LEU A 35 16.43 8.85 -1.43
C LEU A 35 15.15 8.28 -2.05
N VAL A 36 15.07 8.29 -3.38
CA VAL A 36 13.92 7.76 -4.12
C VAL A 36 13.80 6.24 -3.93
N ALA A 37 14.93 5.52 -3.86
CA ALA A 37 14.95 4.09 -3.56
C ALA A 37 14.41 3.80 -2.14
N VAL A 38 14.81 4.58 -1.13
CA VAL A 38 14.29 4.45 0.24
C VAL A 38 12.80 4.77 0.31
N LEU A 39 12.38 5.85 -0.34
CA LEU A 39 10.97 6.28 -0.38
C LEU A 39 10.05 5.27 -1.08
N LYS A 40 10.60 4.35 -1.89
CA LYS A 40 9.88 3.20 -2.46
C LYS A 40 9.97 1.97 -1.58
N GLY A 41 11.18 1.63 -1.14
CA GLY A 41 11.50 0.38 -0.45
C GLY A 41 10.80 0.26 0.88
N VAL A 42 10.75 1.34 1.68
CA VAL A 42 10.11 1.31 3.00
C VAL A 42 8.59 1.10 2.87
N PRO A 43 7.85 1.87 2.05
CA PRO A 43 6.43 1.60 1.84
C PRO A 43 6.16 0.23 1.24
N LEU A 44 6.98 -0.24 0.28
CA LEU A 44 6.83 -1.57 -0.29
C LEU A 44 7.00 -2.67 0.78
N PHE A 45 8.02 -2.56 1.61
CA PHE A 45 8.25 -3.50 2.70
C PHE A 45 7.06 -3.52 3.67
N LEU A 46 6.60 -2.36 4.11
CA LEU A 46 5.46 -2.27 5.04
C LEU A 46 4.16 -2.79 4.44
N PHE A 47 3.94 -2.57 3.14
CA PHE A 47 2.81 -3.13 2.42
C PHE A 47 2.84 -4.67 2.41
N VAL A 48 3.96 -5.25 2.00
CA VAL A 48 4.14 -6.71 1.94
C VAL A 48 4.03 -7.30 3.33
N TYR A 49 4.69 -6.71 4.32
CA TYR A 49 4.59 -7.11 5.71
C TYR A 49 3.14 -7.08 6.21
N PHE A 50 2.39 -6.01 5.92
CA PHE A 50 1.00 -5.90 6.31
C PHE A 50 0.11 -6.98 5.67
N LEU A 51 0.27 -7.22 4.36
CA LEU A 51 -0.50 -8.24 3.65
C LEU A 51 -0.18 -9.67 4.11
N LEU A 52 1.08 -9.97 4.41
CA LEU A 52 1.52 -11.32 4.73
C LEU A 52 1.43 -11.67 6.21
N THR A 53 1.40 -10.67 7.10
CA THR A 53 1.42 -10.92 8.54
C THR A 53 0.20 -10.34 9.24
N TYR A 54 -0.09 -9.04 9.05
CA TYR A 54 -1.17 -8.37 9.76
C TYR A 54 -2.55 -8.83 9.31
N ILE A 55 -2.81 -8.90 7.99
CA ILE A 55 -4.11 -9.35 7.49
C ILE A 55 -4.41 -10.79 7.93
N PRO A 56 -3.51 -11.78 7.74
CA PRO A 56 -3.70 -13.13 8.26
C PRO A 56 -3.94 -13.16 9.77
N ASN A 57 -3.22 -12.35 10.53
CA ASN A 57 -3.38 -12.29 11.98
C ASN A 57 -4.76 -11.73 12.38
N TYR A 58 -5.24 -10.69 11.70
CA TYR A 58 -6.60 -10.20 11.92
C TYR A 58 -7.67 -11.22 11.54
N VAL A 59 -7.48 -11.94 10.44
CA VAL A 59 -8.38 -13.03 10.04
C VAL A 59 -8.40 -14.14 11.09
N TYR A 60 -7.24 -14.52 11.63
CA TYR A 60 -7.14 -15.50 12.72
C TYR A 60 -7.99 -15.07 13.92
N TYR A 61 -7.74 -13.88 14.48
CA TYR A 61 -8.50 -13.39 15.64
C TYR A 61 -9.97 -13.18 15.35
N LEU A 62 -10.31 -12.75 14.13
CA LEU A 62 -11.70 -12.57 13.72
C LEU A 62 -12.47 -13.90 13.79
N LEU A 63 -11.85 -15.01 13.37
CA LEU A 63 -12.47 -16.32 13.29
C LEU A 63 -12.49 -17.08 14.63
N THR A 64 -11.47 -16.89 15.47
CA THR A 64 -11.33 -17.63 16.74
C THR A 64 -11.91 -16.87 17.93
N VAL A 65 -11.81 -15.53 17.94
CA VAL A 65 -12.13 -14.70 19.11
C VAL A 65 -13.33 -13.78 18.85
N GLU A 66 -13.29 -12.98 17.79
CA GLU A 66 -14.16 -11.80 17.69
C GLU A 66 -15.57 -12.08 17.17
N LEU A 67 -15.75 -13.08 16.30
CA LEU A 67 -17.07 -13.45 15.79
C LEU A 67 -17.70 -14.53 16.69
N PRO A 68 -18.67 -14.17 17.56
CA PRO A 68 -19.14 -15.05 18.62
C PRO A 68 -19.87 -16.31 18.11
N PHE A 69 -20.37 -16.29 16.88
CA PHE A 69 -21.06 -17.42 16.24
C PHE A 69 -20.14 -18.32 15.41
N LEU A 70 -18.91 -17.89 15.09
CA LEU A 70 -17.92 -18.72 14.38
C LEU A 70 -17.10 -19.51 15.38
N ARG A 71 -16.38 -18.81 16.28
CA ARG A 71 -15.51 -19.38 17.33
C ARG A 71 -14.85 -20.69 16.91
N PHE A 72 -14.20 -20.66 15.76
CA PHE A 72 -13.52 -21.83 15.25
C PHE A 72 -12.38 -22.23 16.18
N SER A 73 -11.99 -23.51 16.13
CA SER A 73 -10.81 -23.96 16.86
C SER A 73 -9.56 -23.23 16.35
N ASP A 74 -8.54 -23.15 17.20
CA ASP A 74 -7.27 -22.51 16.86
C ASP A 74 -6.65 -23.12 15.61
N ASP A 75 -6.79 -24.44 15.41
CA ASP A 75 -6.30 -25.15 14.23
C ASP A 75 -6.97 -24.68 12.93
N VAL A 76 -8.30 -24.52 12.95
CA VAL A 76 -9.07 -24.06 11.78
C VAL A 76 -8.75 -22.59 11.51
N GLY A 77 -8.70 -21.75 12.56
CA GLY A 77 -8.28 -20.36 12.44
C GLY A 77 -6.89 -20.23 11.82
N PHE A 78 -5.93 -21.04 12.28
CA PHE A 78 -4.56 -21.04 11.79
C PHE A 78 -4.49 -21.48 10.32
N LEU A 79 -5.22 -22.55 9.95
CA LEU A 79 -5.29 -23.01 8.56
C LEU A 79 -5.82 -21.91 7.63
N VAL A 80 -6.92 -21.25 8.00
CA VAL A 80 -7.52 -20.18 7.19
C VAL A 80 -6.59 -18.98 7.09
N ALA A 81 -5.98 -18.54 8.20
CA ALA A 81 -5.03 -17.43 8.21
C ALA A 81 -3.83 -17.69 7.28
N ASN A 82 -3.24 -18.90 7.33
CA ASN A 82 -2.17 -19.28 6.43
C ASN A 82 -2.63 -19.33 4.96
N GLY A 83 -3.85 -19.80 4.71
CA GLY A 83 -4.46 -19.76 3.38
C GLY A 83 -4.57 -18.33 2.84
N VAL A 84 -5.01 -17.38 3.67
CA VAL A 84 -5.04 -15.94 3.31
C VAL A 84 -3.65 -15.39 3.08
N ALA A 85 -2.67 -15.73 3.92
CA ALA A 85 -1.28 -15.31 3.74
C ALA A 85 -0.72 -15.81 2.39
N GLY A 86 -0.93 -17.09 2.07
CA GLY A 86 -0.52 -17.69 0.81
C GLY A 86 -1.22 -17.08 -0.41
N GLY A 87 -2.52 -16.82 -0.30
CA GLY A 87 -3.29 -16.12 -1.34
C GLY A 87 -2.76 -14.70 -1.60
N ASN A 88 -2.51 -13.93 -0.54
CA ASN A 88 -1.92 -12.60 -0.64
C ASN A 88 -0.54 -12.65 -1.29
N PHE A 89 0.30 -13.61 -0.91
CA PHE A 89 1.62 -13.81 -1.52
C PHE A 89 1.53 -14.08 -3.02
N ALA A 90 0.62 -14.96 -3.44
CA ALA A 90 0.40 -15.25 -4.86
C ALA A 90 -0.05 -14.00 -5.64
N LEU A 91 -0.96 -13.19 -5.07
CA LEU A 91 -1.41 -11.95 -5.69
C LEU A 91 -0.26 -10.92 -5.81
N ILE A 92 0.61 -10.83 -4.81
CA ILE A 92 1.81 -9.97 -4.86
C ILE A 92 2.72 -10.40 -6.00
N ILE A 93 2.93 -11.70 -6.22
CA ILE A 93 3.74 -12.22 -7.33
C ILE A 93 3.12 -11.82 -8.67
N VAL A 94 1.80 -12.05 -8.85
CA VAL A 94 1.08 -11.67 -10.07
C VAL A 94 1.22 -10.17 -10.34
N LEU A 95 1.04 -9.35 -9.30
CA LEU A 95 1.20 -7.90 -9.42
C LEU A 95 2.64 -7.52 -9.80
N ALA A 96 3.65 -8.12 -9.17
CA ALA A 96 5.05 -7.86 -9.48
C ALA A 96 5.38 -8.20 -10.94
N ILE A 97 4.90 -9.34 -11.45
CA ILE A 97 5.04 -9.72 -12.86
C ILE A 97 4.32 -8.70 -13.75
N GLY A 98 3.10 -8.30 -13.39
CA GLY A 98 2.32 -7.29 -14.13
C GLY A 98 3.03 -5.93 -14.20
N ILE A 99 3.65 -5.49 -13.11
CA ILE A 99 4.47 -4.28 -13.05
C ILE A 99 5.66 -4.39 -13.99
N GLN A 100 6.40 -5.50 -13.98
CA GLN A 100 7.54 -5.65 -14.89
C GLN A 100 7.07 -5.71 -16.35
N ALA A 101 5.96 -6.40 -16.62
CA ALA A 101 5.37 -6.48 -17.95
C ALA A 101 4.85 -5.13 -18.47
N ALA A 102 4.43 -4.23 -17.58
CA ALA A 102 3.95 -2.89 -17.94
C ALA A 102 5.08 -1.92 -18.38
N ARG A 103 6.36 -2.27 -18.16
CA ARG A 103 7.49 -1.41 -18.49
C ARG A 103 7.52 -1.07 -19.98
N GLY A 104 7.54 0.23 -20.29
CA GLY A 104 7.53 0.73 -21.67
C GLY A 104 6.23 0.48 -22.45
N ARG A 105 5.21 -0.12 -21.83
CA ARG A 105 3.91 -0.40 -22.47
C ARG A 105 2.87 0.65 -22.09
N ARG A 106 1.96 0.90 -23.02
CA ARG A 106 0.85 1.86 -22.89
C ARG A 106 -0.46 1.23 -23.28
N GLY A 107 -1.54 1.78 -22.74
CA GLY A 107 -2.89 1.28 -22.92
C GLY A 107 -3.59 1.14 -21.58
N PHE A 108 -4.92 1.13 -21.62
CA PHE A 108 -5.77 1.16 -20.44
C PHE A 108 -5.39 0.14 -19.36
N GLY A 109 -5.16 -1.11 -19.74
CA GLY A 109 -4.77 -2.17 -18.78
C GLY A 109 -3.42 -1.92 -18.09
N TRP A 110 -2.44 -1.40 -18.82
CA TRP A 110 -1.12 -1.10 -18.24
C TRP A 110 -1.17 0.13 -17.33
N SER A 111 -1.97 1.13 -17.69
CA SER A 111 -2.20 2.31 -16.86
C SER A 111 -2.98 1.95 -15.58
N LEU A 112 -3.92 1.01 -15.64
CA LEU A 112 -4.61 0.50 -14.46
C LEU A 112 -3.65 -0.14 -13.45
N ILE A 113 -2.69 -0.95 -13.91
CA ILE A 113 -1.67 -1.54 -13.03
C ILE A 113 -0.87 -0.43 -12.33
N ARG A 114 -0.43 0.58 -13.07
CA ARG A 114 0.35 1.70 -12.50
C ARG A 114 -0.45 2.53 -11.51
N ILE A 115 -1.71 2.87 -11.83
CA ILE A 115 -2.60 3.58 -10.91
C ILE A 115 -2.87 2.73 -9.65
N PHE A 116 -3.10 1.42 -9.82
CA PHE A 116 -3.27 0.53 -8.67
C PHE A 116 -2.04 0.57 -7.75
N VAL A 117 -0.84 0.48 -8.31
CA VAL A 117 0.41 0.58 -7.52
C VAL A 117 0.54 1.95 -6.85
N MET A 118 0.17 3.04 -7.53
CA MET A 118 0.14 4.38 -6.94
C MET A 118 -0.79 4.43 -5.72
N LEU A 119 -1.99 3.87 -5.83
CA LEU A 119 -2.96 3.85 -4.74
C LEU A 119 -2.47 3.01 -3.56
N ASN A 120 -1.79 1.88 -3.81
CA ASN A 120 -1.17 1.08 -2.75
C ASN A 120 -0.04 1.87 -2.06
N TYR A 121 0.78 2.56 -2.84
CA TYR A 121 1.83 3.43 -2.31
C TYR A 121 1.24 4.52 -1.39
N LEU A 122 0.23 5.24 -1.87
CA LEU A 122 -0.44 6.29 -1.11
C LEU A 122 -1.16 5.73 0.12
N PHE A 123 -1.81 4.58 0.01
CA PHE A 123 -2.42 3.89 1.15
C PHE A 123 -1.38 3.61 2.23
N VAL A 124 -0.20 3.14 1.86
CA VAL A 124 0.84 2.84 2.86
C VAL A 124 1.34 4.12 3.53
N VAL A 125 1.67 5.12 2.73
CA VAL A 125 2.29 6.36 3.23
C VAL A 125 1.31 7.21 4.04
N LEU A 126 0.06 7.33 3.57
CA LEU A 126 -0.92 8.25 4.14
C LEU A 126 -1.88 7.59 5.14
N LEU A 127 -1.97 6.26 5.15
CA LEU A 127 -2.88 5.53 6.04
C LEU A 127 -2.15 4.51 6.90
N LEU A 128 -1.44 3.55 6.29
CA LEU A 128 -0.86 2.42 7.04
C LEU A 128 0.22 2.87 8.02
N ILE A 129 1.18 3.68 7.58
CA ILE A 129 2.26 4.19 8.43
C ILE A 129 1.68 5.04 9.59
N PRO A 130 0.77 5.99 9.34
CA PRO A 130 0.07 6.72 10.40
C PRO A 130 -0.70 5.81 11.38
N LEU A 131 -1.34 4.75 10.87
CA LEU A 131 -2.07 3.78 11.70
C LEU A 131 -1.12 3.00 12.61
N LEU A 132 0.03 2.57 12.09
CA LEU A 132 1.07 1.90 12.86
C LEU A 132 1.66 2.83 13.93
N ALA A 133 1.87 4.11 13.58
CA ALA A 133 2.31 5.12 14.55
C ALA A 133 1.27 5.35 15.65
N PHE A 134 -0.02 5.46 15.29
CA PHE A 134 -1.12 5.53 16.25
C PHE A 134 -1.12 4.32 17.19
N ASN A 135 -0.99 3.09 16.66
CA ASN A 135 -0.93 1.88 17.46
C ASN A 135 0.30 1.84 18.38
N LEU A 136 1.46 2.27 17.89
CA LEU A 136 2.70 2.34 18.68
C LEU A 136 2.59 3.31 19.86
N ALA A 137 1.84 4.40 19.70
CA ALA A 137 1.57 5.37 20.75
C ALA A 137 0.45 4.93 21.74
N GLY A 138 0.03 3.67 21.68
CA GLY A 138 -0.98 3.08 22.57
C GLY A 138 -2.42 3.26 22.09
N GLY A 139 -2.62 3.77 20.87
CA GLY A 139 -3.91 3.76 20.21
C GLY A 139 -4.33 2.34 19.81
N SER A 140 -5.63 2.10 19.73
CA SER A 140 -6.17 0.91 19.09
C SER A 140 -7.61 1.19 18.62
N PHE A 141 -7.98 0.61 17.47
CA PHE A 141 -9.37 0.57 17.04
C PHE A 141 -10.11 -0.65 17.58
N TRP A 142 -9.37 -1.62 18.14
CA TRP A 142 -9.94 -2.81 18.75
C TRP A 142 -9.00 -3.45 19.80
N PRO A 143 -9.37 -3.45 21.10
CA PRO A 143 -10.46 -2.68 21.69
C PRO A 143 -10.23 -1.18 21.50
N VAL A 144 -11.31 -0.40 21.34
CA VAL A 144 -11.22 1.04 21.05
C VAL A 144 -10.49 1.78 22.18
N ARG A 145 -9.33 2.35 21.85
CA ARG A 145 -8.48 3.17 22.72
C ARG A 145 -7.94 4.33 21.89
N ILE A 146 -8.43 5.53 22.16
CA ILE A 146 -8.07 6.72 21.36
C ILE A 146 -7.45 7.77 22.28
N PRO A 147 -6.23 7.54 22.81
CA PRO A 147 -5.55 8.55 23.59
C PRO A 147 -5.09 9.69 22.68
N ILE A 148 -5.25 10.94 23.14
CA ILE A 148 -5.00 12.12 22.32
C ILE A 148 -3.55 12.19 21.79
N GLN A 149 -2.59 11.70 22.58
CA GLN A 149 -1.19 11.60 22.19
C GLN A 149 -0.98 10.67 20.98
N ALA A 150 -1.73 9.56 20.89
CA ALA A 150 -1.65 8.65 19.75
C ALA A 150 -2.28 9.26 18.50
N VAL A 151 -3.39 9.98 18.65
CA VAL A 151 -4.02 10.72 17.55
C VAL A 151 -3.07 11.79 17.03
N ALA A 152 -2.49 12.60 17.91
CA ALA A 152 -1.53 13.62 17.55
C ALA A 152 -0.30 13.01 16.84
N PHE A 153 0.24 11.90 17.36
CA PHE A 153 1.38 11.23 16.75
C PHE A 153 1.05 10.65 15.37
N GLY A 154 -0.10 9.98 15.22
CA GLY A 154 -0.58 9.48 13.94
C GLY A 154 -0.78 10.60 12.91
N LEU A 155 -1.39 11.73 13.31
CA LEU A 155 -1.58 12.90 12.44
C LEU A 155 -0.26 13.55 12.03
N MET A 156 0.70 13.68 12.95
CA MET A 156 2.03 14.20 12.64
C MET A 156 2.73 13.31 11.61
N VAL A 157 2.68 11.99 11.79
CA VAL A 157 3.26 11.03 10.85
C VAL A 157 2.56 11.08 9.49
N ALA A 158 1.23 11.23 9.45
CA ALA A 158 0.48 11.43 8.20
C ALA A 158 0.91 12.71 7.46
N GLY A 159 1.08 13.81 8.20
CA GLY A 159 1.58 15.07 7.65
C GLY A 159 2.99 14.96 7.08
N LEU A 160 3.89 14.25 7.78
CA LEU A 160 5.24 13.96 7.29
C LEU A 160 5.22 13.05 6.06
N GLY A 161 4.34 12.05 6.01
CA GLY A 161 4.12 11.20 4.84
C GLY A 161 3.66 11.99 3.63
N ALA A 162 2.70 12.91 3.81
CA ALA A 162 2.25 13.81 2.76
C ALA A 162 3.38 14.74 2.27
N ALA A 163 4.19 15.29 3.20
CA ALA A 163 5.35 16.09 2.85
C ALA A 163 6.40 15.28 2.07
N ALA A 164 6.64 14.02 2.45
CA ALA A 164 7.54 13.11 1.73
C ALA A 164 7.07 12.86 0.29
N CYS A 165 5.76 12.74 0.07
CA CYS A 165 5.20 12.62 -1.28
C CYS A 165 5.47 13.86 -2.16
N VAL A 166 5.58 15.05 -1.58
CA VAL A 166 5.94 16.28 -2.33
C VAL A 166 7.37 16.18 -2.88
N TYR A 167 8.30 15.54 -2.17
CA TYR A 167 9.67 15.34 -2.66
C TYR A 167 9.79 14.35 -3.84
N LEU A 168 8.69 13.67 -4.20
CA LEU A 168 8.64 12.81 -5.38
C LEU A 168 8.18 13.56 -6.64
N TYR A 169 7.67 14.78 -6.51
CA TYR A 169 7.22 15.62 -7.62
C TYR A 169 8.31 16.58 -8.08
#